data_AF-A0A414RLP9-F1
#
_entry.id   AF-A0A414RLP9-F1
#
_cell.length_a   1.000
_cell.length_b   1.000
_cell.length_c   1.000
_cell.angle_alpha   90.00
_cell.angle_beta   90.00
_cell.angle_gamma   90.00
#
_symmetry.space_group_name_H-M   'P 1'
#
loop_
_entity.id
_entity.type
_entity.pdbx_description
1 polymer ?
#
loop_
_entity_poly.entity_id
_entity_poly.type
_entity_poly.pdbx_seq_one_letter_code
_entity_poly.pdbx_strand_id
1 'polypeptide(L)'
;MIYKSITFKADPFSYDLEFDDRITLVGGDSGVGKTVLYEILEDVRLTDEYRAIKLFNYRSDNFSESIKQCRDSFIVVDNADNLINDEVRKFINFELSNQYMLFLRNCDGLNVSDQSFKVLKFDNNKITLEEEL
;
A
#
# COMPACT_ATOMS: atom_id res chain seq x y z
N MET A 1 -8.58 9.68 5.07
CA MET A 1 -7.15 9.48 4.74
C MET A 1 -6.38 9.53 6.05
N ILE A 2 -5.63 8.48 6.35
CA ILE A 2 -4.77 8.40 7.54
C ILE A 2 -3.48 9.16 7.26
N TYR A 3 -2.87 8.90 6.10
CA TYR A 3 -1.73 9.65 5.59
C TYR A 3 -2.09 10.28 4.25
N LYS A 4 -1.89 11.60 4.13
CA LYS A 4 -1.90 12.26 2.82
C LYS A 4 -0.60 12.01 2.06
N SER A 5 0.50 11.90 2.81
CA SER A 5 1.79 11.48 2.29
C SER A 5 2.56 10.67 3.33
N ILE A 6 3.49 9.85 2.87
CA ILE A 6 4.50 9.17 3.68
C ILE A 6 5.86 9.57 3.12
N THR A 7 6.65 10.28 3.93
CA THR A 7 7.96 10.82 3.52
C THR A 7 9.03 10.37 4.50
N PHE A 8 10.06 9.68 4.01
CA PHE A 8 11.17 9.19 4.83
C PHE A 8 12.44 9.04 4.00
N LYS A 9 13.57 8.75 4.67
CA LYS A 9 14.85 8.49 4.02
C LYS A 9 15.33 7.08 4.36
N ALA A 10 15.88 6.41 3.36
CA ALA A 10 16.60 5.15 3.49
C ALA A 10 17.81 5.23 2.55
N ASP A 11 18.96 5.63 3.11
CA ASP A 11 20.14 6.01 2.32
C ASP A 11 20.53 4.93 1.28
N PRO A 12 20.84 5.32 0.03
CA PRO A 12 20.99 6.69 -0.48
C PRO A 12 19.67 7.34 -0.94
N PHE A 13 18.52 6.70 -0.71
CA PHE A 13 17.24 7.08 -1.26
C PHE A 13 16.40 7.92 -0.30
N SER A 14 15.52 8.73 -0.90
CA SER A 14 14.42 9.40 -0.21
C SER A 14 13.09 8.96 -0.83
N TYR A 15 12.08 8.78 0.01
CA TYR A 15 10.75 8.37 -0.39
C TYR A 15 9.78 9.52 -0.12
N ASP A 16 8.93 9.80 -1.08
CA ASP A 16 7.89 10.82 -1.01
C ASP A 16 6.64 10.28 -1.71
N LEU A 17 5.84 9.56 -0.93
CA LEU A 17 4.67 8.83 -1.42
C LEU A 17 3.43 9.67 -1.14
N GLU A 18 2.80 10.21 -2.17
CA GLU A 18 1.56 10.98 -2.05
C GLU A 18 0.35 10.10 -2.42
N PHE A 19 -0.75 10.30 -1.69
CA PHE A 19 -1.98 9.53 -1.87
C PHE A 19 -3.17 10.47 -2.09
N ASP A 20 -3.87 10.28 -3.20
CA ASP A 20 -5.09 11.01 -3.53
C ASP A 20 -6.34 10.28 -3.03
N ASP A 21 -6.32 8.95 -3.13
CA ASP A 21 -7.43 8.07 -2.78
C ASP A 21 -7.15 7.22 -1.54
N ARG A 22 -8.25 6.74 -0.94
CA ARG A 22 -8.20 5.80 0.20
C ARG A 22 -7.60 4.45 -0.19
N ILE A 23 -7.79 4.03 -1.44
CA ILE A 23 -7.23 2.79 -1.99
C ILE A 23 -6.25 3.21 -3.08
N THR A 24 -4.97 2.94 -2.87
CA THR A 24 -3.93 3.17 -3.85
C THR A 24 -3.45 1.82 -4.36
N LEU A 25 -3.54 1.61 -5.67
CA LEU A 25 -3.06 0.44 -6.38
C LEU A 25 -1.71 0.78 -6.98
N VAL A 26 -0.66 0.10 -6.54
CA VAL A 26 0.69 0.33 -7.07
C VAL A 26 1.03 -0.77 -8.08
N GLY A 27 0.90 -0.41 -9.35
CA GLY A 27 1.12 -1.27 -10.51
C GLY A 27 2.59 -1.42 -10.90
N GLY A 28 2.83 -1.73 -12.17
CA GLY A 28 4.15 -1.87 -12.77
C GLY A 28 4.78 -3.28 -12.72
N ASP A 29 5.82 -3.47 -13.53
CA ASP A 29 6.51 -4.74 -13.74
C ASP A 29 7.13 -5.33 -12.47
N SER A 30 7.55 -6.60 -12.58
CA SER A 30 8.39 -7.22 -11.55
C SER A 30 9.74 -6.51 -11.49
N GLY A 31 10.30 -6.34 -10.28
CA GLY A 31 11.62 -5.74 -10.09
C GLY A 31 11.68 -4.21 -10.00
N VAL A 32 10.54 -3.51 -10.01
CA VAL A 32 10.48 -2.03 -9.89
C VAL A 32 10.62 -1.49 -8.44
N GLY A 33 11.03 -2.33 -7.49
CA GLY A 33 11.29 -1.90 -6.10
C GLY A 33 10.09 -1.93 -5.15
N LYS A 34 8.93 -2.46 -5.55
CA LYS A 34 7.75 -2.63 -4.66
C LYS A 34 8.08 -3.41 -3.38
N THR A 35 8.70 -4.59 -3.52
CA THR A 35 9.09 -5.40 -2.37
C THR A 35 10.11 -4.70 -1.46
N VAL A 36 11.07 -3.97 -2.05
CA VAL A 36 12.02 -3.16 -1.28
C VAL A 36 11.31 -2.06 -0.49
N LEU A 37 10.33 -1.39 -1.10
CA LEU A 37 9.50 -0.42 -0.39
C LEU A 37 8.75 -1.08 0.77
N TYR A 38 8.13 -2.23 0.56
CA TYR A 38 7.46 -2.97 1.63
C TYR A 38 8.39 -3.29 2.80
N GLU A 39 9.59 -3.81 2.50
CA GLU A 39 10.60 -4.14 3.50
C GLU A 39 11.03 -2.92 4.31
N ILE A 40 11.27 -1.77 3.67
CA ILE A 40 11.62 -0.54 4.38
C ILE A 40 10.47 -0.05 5.27
N LEU A 41 9.21 -0.24 4.83
CA LEU A 41 8.05 0.11 5.65
C LEU A 41 7.95 -0.72 6.94
N GLU A 42 8.59 -1.89 7.02
CA GLU A 42 8.66 -2.71 8.25
C GLU A 42 9.37 -1.98 9.40
N ASP A 43 10.37 -1.17 9.06
CA ASP A 43 11.09 -0.31 10.00
C ASP A 43 10.37 1.03 10.19
N VAL A 44 9.89 1.65 9.11
CA VAL A 44 9.21 2.97 9.16
C VAL A 44 8.00 2.95 10.09
N ARG A 45 7.22 1.87 10.08
CA ARG A 45 6.04 1.71 10.97
C ARG A 45 6.37 1.69 12.46
N LEU A 46 7.63 1.52 12.85
CA LEU A 46 8.06 1.53 14.25
C LEU A 46 8.18 2.95 14.81
N THR A 47 8.14 3.96 13.94
CA THR A 47 8.12 5.38 14.35
C THR A 47 6.73 5.79 14.83
N ASP A 48 6.66 6.76 15.73
CA ASP A 48 5.37 7.30 16.23
C ASP A 48 4.52 7.94 15.13
N GLU A 49 5.17 8.52 14.13
CA GLU A 49 4.54 9.19 12.99
C GLU A 49 3.80 8.18 12.11
N TYR A 50 4.42 7.02 11.86
CA TYR A 50 3.91 6.03 10.91
C TYR A 50 3.34 4.76 11.59
N ARG A 51 3.05 4.81 12.89
CA ARG A 51 2.59 3.65 13.69
C ARG A 51 1.28 3.00 13.21
N ALA A 52 0.46 3.74 12.46
CA ALA A 52 -0.79 3.20 11.91
C ALA A 52 -0.56 2.27 10.71
N ILE A 53 0.68 2.14 10.22
CA ILE A 53 1.00 1.21 9.12
C ILE A 53 0.87 -0.24 9.59
N LYS A 54 0.06 -1.01 8.87
CA LYS A 54 -0.07 -2.47 8.99
C LYS A 54 0.40 -3.11 7.70
N LEU A 55 1.23 -4.14 7.80
CA LEU A 55 1.89 -4.77 6.66
C LEU A 55 1.45 -6.22 6.57
N PHE A 56 1.04 -6.63 5.37
CA PHE A 56 0.68 -8.01 5.05
C PHE A 56 1.36 -8.46 3.76
N ASN A 57 1.76 -9.73 3.71
CA ASN A 57 2.31 -10.39 2.53
C ASN A 57 1.95 -11.88 2.55
N TYR A 58 2.45 -12.67 1.59
CA TYR A 58 2.14 -14.09 1.47
C TYR A 58 2.54 -14.96 2.68
N ARG A 59 3.42 -14.45 3.57
CA ARG A 59 3.83 -15.12 4.81
C ARG A 59 2.93 -14.76 5.99
N SER A 60 1.95 -13.89 5.80
CA SER A 60 1.03 -13.48 6.86
C SER A 60 0.00 -14.58 7.12
N ASP A 61 0.20 -15.30 8.22
CA ASP A 61 -0.77 -16.29 8.70
C ASP A 61 -2.13 -15.62 8.96
N ASN A 62 -3.22 -16.32 8.61
CA ASN A 62 -4.59 -15.84 8.81
C ASN A 62 -4.86 -14.43 8.25
N PHE A 63 -4.28 -14.09 7.10
CA PHE A 63 -4.44 -12.78 6.44
C PHE A 63 -5.89 -12.28 6.43
N SER A 64 -6.83 -13.10 5.96
CA SER A 64 -8.25 -12.73 5.83
C SER A 64 -8.89 -12.32 7.16
N GLU A 65 -8.55 -13.00 8.26
CA GLU A 65 -9.06 -12.65 9.58
C GLU A 65 -8.39 -11.39 10.13
N SER A 66 -7.06 -11.31 9.98
CA SER A 66 -6.25 -10.20 10.51
C SER A 66 -6.60 -8.87 9.85
N ILE A 67 -6.77 -8.84 8.52
CA ILE A 67 -7.15 -7.61 7.81
C ILE A 67 -8.55 -7.14 8.23
N LYS A 68 -9.49 -8.06 8.44
CA LYS A 68 -10.88 -7.75 8.85
C LYS A 68 -10.96 -7.13 10.25
N GLN A 69 -9.94 -7.31 11.08
CA GLN A 69 -9.83 -6.70 12.42
C GLN A 69 -9.23 -5.29 12.39
N CYS A 70 -8.56 -4.89 11.31
CA CYS A 70 -7.92 -3.59 11.23
C CYS A 70 -8.95 -2.45 11.24
N ARG A 71 -8.69 -1.41 12.02
CA ARG A 71 -9.42 -0.14 12.06
C ARG A 71 -8.44 1.00 12.13
N ASP A 72 -8.80 2.14 11.56
CA ASP A 72 -7.99 3.36 11.55
C ASP A 72 -6.53 3.10 11.14
N SER A 73 -6.32 2.16 10.21
CA SER A 73 -5.00 1.65 9.81
C SER A 73 -4.66 1.95 8.35
N PHE A 74 -3.39 2.27 8.09
CA PHE A 74 -2.83 2.34 6.75
C PHE A 74 -2.28 0.96 6.38
N ILE A 75 -2.97 0.23 5.53
CA ILE A 75 -2.72 -1.18 5.28
C ILE A 75 -1.96 -1.33 3.96
N VAL A 76 -0.76 -1.90 4.03
CA VAL A 76 0.03 -2.25 2.85
C VAL A 76 -0.01 -3.75 2.64
N VAL A 77 -0.36 -4.17 1.43
CA VAL A 77 -0.40 -5.59 1.06
C VAL A 77 0.54 -5.82 -0.11
N ASP A 78 1.63 -6.55 0.13
CA ASP A 78 2.55 -7.01 -0.92
C ASP A 78 2.00 -8.26 -1.61
N ASN A 79 2.22 -8.35 -2.92
CA ASN A 79 1.72 -9.45 -3.77
C ASN A 79 0.23 -9.76 -3.54
N ALA A 80 -0.59 -8.71 -3.51
CA ALA A 80 -1.97 -8.72 -3.04
C ALA A 80 -2.91 -9.61 -3.88
N ASP A 81 -2.56 -9.89 -5.15
CA ASP A 81 -3.35 -10.73 -6.05
C ASP A 81 -3.60 -12.14 -5.48
N ASN A 82 -2.66 -12.67 -4.70
CA ASN A 82 -2.77 -14.02 -4.11
C ASN A 82 -3.54 -14.03 -2.77
N LEU A 83 -3.77 -12.87 -2.17
CA LEU A 83 -4.29 -12.73 -0.81
C LEU A 83 -5.71 -12.18 -0.78
N ILE A 84 -6.03 -11.26 -1.69
CA ILE A 84 -7.30 -10.54 -1.72
C ILE A 84 -8.34 -11.33 -2.52
N ASN A 85 -9.17 -12.07 -1.79
CA ASN A 85 -10.37 -12.71 -2.34
C ASN A 85 -11.59 -11.78 -2.27
N ASP A 86 -12.73 -12.22 -2.80
CA ASP A 86 -13.96 -11.41 -2.87
C ASP A 86 -14.48 -10.93 -1.51
N GLU A 87 -14.30 -11.72 -0.44
CA GLU A 87 -14.67 -11.28 0.90
C GLU A 87 -13.76 -10.16 1.41
N VAL A 88 -12.46 -10.24 1.14
CA VAL A 88 -11.49 -9.21 1.50
C VAL A 88 -11.75 -7.95 0.67
N ARG A 89 -12.06 -8.07 -0.63
CA ARG A 89 -12.48 -6.94 -1.48
C ARG A 89 -13.70 -6.23 -0.90
N LYS A 90 -14.71 -6.99 -0.50
CA LYS A 90 -15.90 -6.45 0.16
C LYS A 90 -15.53 -5.69 1.43
N PHE A 91 -14.67 -6.25 2.27
CA PHE A 91 -14.19 -5.57 3.47
C PHE A 91 -13.47 -4.25 3.13
N ILE A 92 -12.52 -4.27 2.19
CA ILE A 92 -11.77 -3.07 1.76
C ILE A 92 -12.72 -1.97 1.27
N ASN A 93 -13.76 -2.34 0.51
CA ASN A 93 -14.73 -1.39 -0.03
C ASN A 93 -15.60 -0.72 1.03
N PHE A 94 -16.00 -1.46 2.06
CA PHE A 94 -17.03 -1.01 3.02
C PHE A 94 -16.48 -0.61 4.40
N GLU A 95 -15.28 -1.05 4.79
CA GLU A 95 -14.61 -0.57 6.00
C GLU A 95 -13.83 0.71 5.70
N LEU A 96 -14.49 1.85 5.88
CA LEU A 96 -14.00 3.17 5.46
C LEU A 96 -12.94 3.78 6.38
N SER A 97 -12.76 3.25 7.59
CA SER A 97 -11.75 3.76 8.53
C SER A 97 -10.31 3.50 8.07
N ASN A 98 -10.10 2.47 7.26
CA ASN A 98 -8.77 2.09 6.77
C ASN A 98 -8.42 2.76 5.45
N GLN A 99 -7.13 3.02 5.26
CA GLN A 99 -6.50 3.42 3.99
C GLN A 99 -5.61 2.27 3.51
N TYR A 100 -5.43 2.12 2.20
CA TYR A 100 -4.77 0.96 1.60
C TYR A 100 -3.74 1.37 0.55
N MET A 101 -2.58 0.71 0.57
CA MET A 101 -1.63 0.66 -0.54
C MET A 101 -1.45 -0.80 -0.95
N LEU A 102 -1.97 -1.17 -2.11
CA LEU A 102 -2.04 -2.55 -2.57
C LEU A 102 -1.11 -2.76 -3.75
N PHE A 103 -0.18 -3.70 -3.62
CA PHE A 103 0.63 -4.15 -4.76
C PHE A 103 -0.16 -5.24 -5.48
N LEU A 104 -1.05 -4.79 -6.36
CA LEU A 104 -2.14 -5.56 -6.94
C LEU A 104 -2.22 -5.29 -8.45
N ARG A 105 -2.40 -6.34 -9.25
CA ARG A 105 -2.66 -6.22 -10.69
C ARG A 105 -4.14 -6.29 -11.01
N ASN A 106 -4.87 -7.23 -10.39
CA ASN A 106 -6.30 -7.39 -10.61
C ASN A 106 -7.11 -6.60 -9.56
N CYS A 107 -7.60 -5.45 -9.98
CA CYS A 107 -8.43 -4.57 -9.16
C CYS A 107 -9.94 -4.86 -9.21
N ASP A 108 -10.38 -5.87 -9.97
CA ASP A 108 -11.80 -6.18 -10.15
C ASP A 108 -12.51 -6.32 -8.80
N GLY A 109 -13.65 -5.63 -8.67
CA GLY A 109 -14.45 -5.64 -7.45
C GLY A 109 -13.94 -4.72 -6.33
N LEU A 110 -12.90 -3.92 -6.55
CA LEU A 110 -12.53 -2.81 -5.65
C LEU A 110 -13.17 -1.49 -6.12
N ASN A 111 -13.60 -0.67 -5.15
CA ASN A 111 -14.16 0.66 -5.40
C ASN A 111 -13.01 1.68 -5.53
N VAL A 112 -12.41 1.73 -6.72
CA VAL A 112 -11.29 2.61 -7.07
C VAL A 112 -11.69 3.68 -8.08
N SER A 113 -10.89 4.74 -8.18
CA SER A 113 -10.99 5.79 -9.18
C SER A 113 -9.72 5.86 -10.04
N ASP A 114 -9.71 6.68 -11.09
CA ASP A 114 -8.50 6.89 -11.90
C ASP A 114 -7.30 7.35 -11.05
N GLN A 115 -7.54 8.10 -9.96
CA GLN A 115 -6.49 8.58 -9.05
C GLN A 115 -5.93 7.49 -8.12
N SER A 116 -6.59 6.33 -8.06
CA SER A 116 -6.15 5.19 -7.27
C SER A 116 -4.93 4.50 -7.88
N PHE A 117 -4.73 4.62 -9.20
CA PHE A 117 -3.69 3.89 -9.93
C PHE A 117 -2.37 4.66 -9.92
N LYS A 118 -1.33 4.04 -9.37
CA LYS A 118 0.00 4.64 -9.25
C LYS A 118 1.09 3.66 -9.66
N VAL A 119 2.24 4.21 -10.06
CA VAL A 119 3.49 3.47 -10.28
C VAL A 119 4.61 4.05 -9.42
N LEU A 120 5.54 3.19 -8.99
CA LEU A 120 6.78 3.67 -8.36
C LEU A 120 7.68 4.27 -9.43
N LYS A 121 8.11 5.51 -9.21
CA LYS A 121 9.10 6.17 -10.06
C LYS A 121 10.36 6.46 -9.28
N PHE A 122 11.47 6.31 -9.98
CA PHE A 122 12.79 6.64 -9.50
C PHE A 122 13.36 7.81 -10.30
N ASP A 123 13.71 8.91 -9.62
CA ASP A 123 14.42 10.04 -10.20
C ASP A 123 15.44 10.61 -9.19
N ASN A 124 16.72 10.69 -9.57
CA ASN A 124 17.78 11.31 -8.77
C ASN A 124 17.79 10.91 -7.28
N ASN A 125 17.71 9.60 -7.00
CA ASN A 125 17.62 9.03 -5.64
C ASN A 125 16.33 9.35 -4.86
N LYS A 126 15.34 9.98 -5.51
CA LYS A 126 13.99 10.16 -4.98
C LYS A 126 13.07 9.09 -5.56
N ILE A 127 12.28 8.47 -4.69
CA ILE A 127 11.25 7.50 -5.05
C ILE A 127 9.88 8.11 -4.75
N THR A 128 9.01 8.15 -5.74
CA THR A 128 7.66 8.72 -5.66
C THR A 128 6.61 7.76 -6.18
N LEU A 129 5.34 8.05 -5.85
CA LEU A 129 4.19 7.48 -6.55
C LEU A 129 3.72 8.47 -7.62
N GLU A 130 3.63 8.04 -8.87
CA GLU A 130 3.07 8.83 -9.97
C GLU A 130 1.85 8.12 -10.56
N GLU A 131 0.94 8.87 -11.19
CA GLU A 131 -0.23 8.31 -11.88
C GLU A 131 0.17 7.34 -12.98
N GLU A 132 -0.55 6.22 -13.06
CA GLU A 132 -0.41 5.25 -14.16
C GLU A 132 -1.17 5.79 -15.38
N LEU A 133 -0.45 6.10 -16.47
CA LEU A 133 -0.99 6.66 -17.72
C LEU A 133 -1.49 5.59 -18.70
#